data_AF-A0A941EXS7-F1
#
_entry.id   AF-A0A941EXS7-F1
#
_cell.length_a   1.000
_cell.length_b   1.000
_cell.length_c   1.000
_cell.angle_alpha   90.00
_cell.angle_beta   90.00
_cell.angle_gamma   90.00
#
_symmetry.space_group_name_H-M   'P 1'
#
loop_
_entity.id
_entity.type
_entity.pdbx_description
1 polymer ?
#
loop_
_entity_poly.entity_id
_entity_poly.type
_entity_poly.pdbx_seq_one_letter_code
_entity_poly.pdbx_strand_id
1 'polypeptide(L)'
;MHSEYAPHQLVGSRLRAVRLSFGLSQEAFADTVKAVGLDIGEPNFCSKRLVQKWEAGVHGMPAARYRHAIEKLTGEPFSYLCAPTAPKDRTDAARRVSRAIATMTVLEAELFDLHAFLNREPEPEAEYGPRQ
;
A
#
# COMPACT_ATOMS: atom_id res chain seq x y z
N MET A 1 -22.53 8.27 6.88
CA MET A 1 -21.61 9.12 6.10
C MET A 1 -20.20 8.59 6.29
N HIS A 2 -19.87 7.49 5.62
CA HIS A 2 -18.56 6.84 5.74
C HIS A 2 -17.60 7.55 4.79
N SER A 3 -16.80 8.48 5.32
CA SER A 3 -15.68 9.04 4.58
C SER A 3 -14.66 7.93 4.41
N GLU A 4 -14.66 7.31 3.23
CA GLU A 4 -13.65 6.40 2.71
C GLU A 4 -12.32 7.19 2.57
N TYR A 5 -11.67 7.46 3.70
CA TYR A 5 -10.31 7.98 3.70
C TYR A 5 -9.41 6.86 3.22
N ALA A 6 -9.10 6.87 1.93
CA ALA A 6 -8.03 6.07 1.37
C ALA A 6 -6.81 6.21 2.29
N PRO A 7 -6.11 5.12 2.63
CA PRO A 7 -4.96 5.22 3.51
C PRO A 7 -3.93 6.15 2.84
N HIS A 8 -3.58 7.21 3.56
CA HIS A 8 -2.61 8.20 3.12
C HIS A 8 -1.35 8.07 3.97
N GLN A 9 -0.18 8.31 3.41
CA GLN A 9 1.08 8.32 4.14
C GLN A 9 1.77 9.66 3.96
N LEU A 10 2.35 10.16 5.04
CA LEU A 10 3.16 11.36 5.03
C LEU A 10 4.36 11.17 4.10
N VAL A 11 4.55 12.12 3.18
CA VAL A 11 5.73 12.19 2.33
C VAL A 11 6.75 13.11 3.02
N GLY A 12 7.75 12.51 3.66
CA GLY A 12 8.72 13.24 4.48
C GLY A 12 9.44 14.38 3.76
N SER A 13 9.72 14.22 2.46
CA SER A 13 10.33 15.28 1.63
C SER A 13 9.41 16.49 1.43
N ARG A 14 8.07 16.31 1.37
CA ARG A 14 7.11 17.41 1.31
C ARG A 14 7.08 18.20 2.61
N LEU A 15 7.04 17.51 3.76
CA LEU A 15 7.14 18.16 5.06
C LEU A 15 8.44 18.96 5.19
N ARG A 16 9.56 18.38 4.74
CA ARG A 16 10.85 19.09 4.71
C ARG A 16 10.81 20.34 3.84
N ALA A 17 10.20 20.26 2.64
CA ALA A 17 10.06 21.41 1.76
C ALA A 17 9.25 22.54 2.41
N VAL A 18 8.11 22.19 3.03
CA VAL A 18 7.30 23.16 3.78
C VAL A 18 8.08 23.76 4.93
N ARG A 19 8.75 22.96 5.77
CA ARG A 19 9.55 23.52 6.87
C ARG A 19 10.60 24.53 6.37
N LEU A 20 11.27 24.20 5.26
CA LEU A 20 12.28 25.07 4.66
C LEU A 20 11.66 26.34 4.04
N SER A 21 10.43 26.29 3.52
CA SER A 21 9.75 27.49 3.01
C SER A 21 9.41 28.50 4.11
N PHE A 22 9.22 28.03 5.35
CA PHE A 22 9.10 28.89 6.54
C PHE A 22 10.46 29.34 7.10
N GLY A 23 11.60 28.94 6.51
CA GLY A 23 12.94 29.27 7.01
C GLY A 23 13.29 28.62 8.35
N LEU A 24 12.57 27.57 8.75
CA LEU A 24 12.70 26.96 10.08
C LEU A 24 13.72 25.82 10.07
N SER A 25 14.58 25.78 11.10
CA SER A 25 15.37 24.58 11.40
C SER A 25 14.45 23.44 11.88
N GLN A 26 14.91 22.19 11.89
CA GLN A 26 14.12 21.06 12.42
C GLN A 26 13.72 21.26 13.90
N GLU A 27 14.57 21.93 14.66
CA GLU A 27 14.36 22.23 16.08
C GLU A 27 13.35 23.37 16.24
N ALA A 28 13.56 24.48 15.52
CA ALA A 28 12.63 25.60 15.50
C ALA A 28 11.22 25.14 15.06
N PHE A 29 11.13 24.30 14.03
CA PHE A 29 9.86 23.73 13.59
C PHE A 29 9.19 22.88 14.68
N ALA A 30 9.95 22.06 15.41
CA ALA A 30 9.39 21.28 16.51
C ALA A 30 8.83 22.18 17.60
N ASP A 31 9.53 23.25 17.96
CA ASP A 31 9.08 24.19 18.99
C ASP A 31 7.88 25.02 18.53
N THR A 32 7.84 25.44 17.26
CA THR A 32 6.66 26.10 16.69
C THR A 32 5.45 25.16 16.70
N VAL A 33 5.60 23.88 16.34
CA VAL A 33 4.50 22.90 16.40
C VAL A 33 4.02 22.69 17.83
N LYS A 34 4.93 22.68 18.83
CA LYS A 34 4.52 22.64 20.25
C LYS A 34 3.70 23.87 20.63
N ALA A 35 4.18 25.06 20.30
CA ALA A 35 3.55 26.33 20.62
C ALA A 35 2.16 26.44 19.98
N VAL A 36 2.05 26.14 18.68
CA VAL A 36 0.76 26.12 17.97
C VAL A 36 -0.19 25.09 18.57
N GLY A 37 0.31 23.91 18.95
CA GLY A 37 -0.50 22.90 19.64
C GLY A 37 -1.08 23.40 20.95
N LEU A 38 -0.28 24.11 21.75
CA LEU A 38 -0.74 24.75 22.98
C LEU A 38 -1.81 25.80 22.68
N ASP A 39 -1.59 26.65 21.68
CA ASP A 39 -2.52 27.73 21.30
C ASP A 39 -3.88 27.21 20.82
N ILE A 40 -3.93 26.07 20.11
CA ILE A 40 -5.18 25.46 19.65
C ILE A 40 -5.84 24.54 20.68
N GLY A 41 -5.31 24.46 21.91
CA GLY A 41 -5.85 23.59 22.96
C GLY A 41 -5.53 22.11 22.76
N GLU A 42 -4.57 21.76 21.90
CA GLU A 42 -4.06 20.40 21.68
C GLU A 42 -2.55 20.32 22.01
N PRO A 43 -2.17 20.38 23.31
CA PRO A 43 -0.76 20.30 23.71
C PRO A 43 -0.09 19.05 23.16
N ASN A 44 1.14 19.22 22.67
CA ASN A 44 1.89 18.13 22.07
C ASN A 44 3.37 18.18 22.48
N PHE A 45 4.07 17.07 22.30
CA PHE A 45 5.47 16.89 22.70
C PHE A 45 6.37 16.78 21.46
N CYS A 46 6.12 17.61 20.45
CA CYS A 46 6.90 17.57 19.22
C CYS A 46 8.38 17.79 19.52
N SER A 47 9.26 16.94 19.00
CA SER A 47 10.70 17.03 19.22
C SER A 47 11.44 17.02 17.90
N LYS A 48 12.65 17.59 17.88
CA LYS A 48 13.55 17.53 16.72
C LYS A 48 13.74 16.11 16.20
N ARG A 49 13.87 15.12 17.10
CA ARG A 49 13.98 13.69 16.77
C ARG A 49 12.74 13.18 16.04
N LEU A 50 11.55 13.62 16.44
CA LEU A 50 10.29 13.24 15.81
C LEU A 50 10.17 13.86 14.41
N VAL A 51 10.51 15.15 14.27
CA VAL A 51 10.58 15.84 12.97
C VAL A 51 11.54 15.13 12.02
N GLN A 52 12.74 14.76 12.48
CA GLN A 52 13.70 13.99 11.70
C GLN A 52 13.13 12.65 11.21
N LYS A 53 12.41 11.92 12.07
CA LYS A 53 11.78 10.65 11.70
C LYS A 53 10.67 10.83 10.66
N TRP A 54 9.87 11.89 10.76
CA TRP A 54 8.86 12.24 9.77
C TRP A 54 9.49 12.60 8.43
N GLU A 55 10.50 13.47 8.42
CA GLU A 55 11.20 13.88 7.21
C GLU A 55 11.96 12.74 6.52
N ALA A 56 12.49 11.80 7.31
CA ALA A 56 13.13 10.60 6.79
C ALA A 56 12.12 9.54 6.30
N GLY A 57 10.82 9.74 6.49
CA GLY A 57 9.78 8.76 6.12
C GLY A 57 9.81 7.47 6.95
N VAL A 58 10.58 7.43 8.04
CA VAL A 58 10.72 6.27 8.93
C VAL A 58 9.47 6.10 9.79
N HIS A 59 8.83 7.22 10.12
CA HIS A 59 7.59 7.22 10.89
C HIS A 59 6.40 7.35 9.95
N GLY A 60 5.39 6.51 10.16
CA GLY A 60 4.12 6.60 9.45
C GLY A 60 3.34 7.88 9.81
N MET A 61 2.01 7.83 9.70
CA MET A 61 1.17 8.99 9.94
C MET A 61 1.36 9.59 11.36
N PRO A 62 1.62 10.90 11.49
CA PRO A 62 1.63 11.55 12.80
C PRO A 62 0.27 11.47 13.48
N ALA A 63 0.26 11.40 14.82
CA ALA A 63 -0.98 11.52 15.59
C ALA A 63 -1.73 12.83 15.28
N ALA A 64 -3.06 12.82 15.40
CA ALA A 64 -3.94 13.94 15.02
C ALA A 64 -3.47 15.30 15.55
N ARG A 65 -3.11 15.38 16.85
CA ARG A 65 -2.60 16.61 17.48
C ARG A 65 -1.43 17.28 16.77
N TYR A 66 -0.53 16.49 16.16
CA TYR A 66 0.58 17.05 15.40
C TYR A 66 0.12 17.53 14.03
N ARG A 67 -0.83 16.80 13.42
CA ARG A 67 -1.39 17.17 12.11
C ARG A 67 -2.16 18.48 12.20
N HIS A 68 -3.03 18.63 13.19
CA HIS A 68 -3.79 19.87 13.39
C HIS A 68 -2.87 21.06 13.69
N ALA A 69 -1.82 20.87 14.50
CA ALA A 69 -0.84 21.92 14.75
C ALA A 69 -0.07 22.31 13.46
N ILE A 70 0.29 21.33 12.62
CA ILE A 70 0.94 21.58 11.32
C ILE A 70 -0.02 22.24 10.34
N GLU A 71 -1.29 21.85 10.29
CA GLU A 71 -2.33 22.51 9.49
C GLU A 71 -2.51 23.96 9.90
N LYS A 72 -2.58 24.22 11.20
CA LYS A 72 -2.70 25.57 11.72
C LYS A 72 -1.46 26.43 11.43
N LEU A 73 -0.26 25.84 11.53
CA LEU A 73 1.00 26.49 11.19
C LEU A 73 1.08 26.85 9.70
N THR A 74 0.68 25.92 8.84
CA THR A 74 0.86 26.04 7.38
C THR A 74 -0.29 26.75 6.68
N GLY A 75 -1.46 26.81 7.32
CA GLY A 75 -2.70 27.29 6.70
C GLY A 75 -3.30 26.31 5.68
N GLU A 76 -2.65 25.15 5.47
CA GLU A 76 -3.01 24.17 4.46
C GLU A 76 -3.42 22.85 5.11
N PRO A 77 -4.36 22.08 4.53
CA PRO A 77 -4.71 20.75 5.00
C PRO A 77 -3.50 19.79 5.02
N PHE A 78 -3.41 18.93 6.04
CA PHE A 78 -2.30 18.01 6.21
C PHE A 78 -2.22 17.01 5.05
N SER A 79 -3.34 16.75 4.38
CA SER A 79 -3.43 15.90 3.19
C SER A 79 -2.52 16.33 2.04
N TYR A 80 -2.18 17.62 1.93
CA TYR A 80 -1.20 18.10 0.93
C TYR A 80 0.20 17.50 1.14
N LEU A 81 0.54 17.18 2.40
CA LEU A 81 1.81 16.54 2.76
C LEU A 81 1.79 15.03 2.52
N CYS A 82 0.65 14.46 2.16
CA CYS A 82 0.47 13.03 2.02
C CYS A 82 0.39 12.57 0.57
N ALA A 83 0.71 11.29 0.36
CA ALA A 83 0.42 10.57 -0.86
C ALA A 83 -0.57 9.42 -0.54
N PRO A 84 -1.37 8.97 -1.52
CA PRO A 84 -2.11 7.73 -1.41
C PRO A 84 -1.13 6.60 -1.09
N THR A 85 -1.42 5.78 -0.08
CA THR A 85 -0.65 4.55 0.12
C THR A 85 -1.08 3.54 -0.93
N ALA A 86 -0.13 2.93 -1.62
CA ALA A 86 -0.40 1.69 -2.32
C ALA A 86 -0.90 0.64 -1.30
N PRO A 87 -1.86 -0.22 -1.68
CA PRO A 87 -2.21 -1.37 -0.86
C PRO A 87 -0.93 -2.11 -0.48
N LYS A 88 -0.77 -2.41 0.81
CA LYS A 88 0.42 -3.05 1.38
C LYS A 88 0.74 -4.41 0.73
N ASP A 89 -0.22 -4.95 -0.02
CA ASP A 89 -0.28 -6.31 -0.50
C ASP A 89 -0.17 -6.43 -2.04
N ARG A 90 0.77 -5.69 -2.64
CA ARG A 90 1.24 -6.02 -4.00
C ARG A 90 1.72 -7.49 -4.07
N THR A 91 2.25 -7.98 -2.96
CA THR A 91 2.71 -9.37 -2.78
C THR A 91 1.55 -10.36 -2.67
N ASP A 92 0.45 -10.01 -1.98
CA ASP A 92 -0.73 -10.89 -1.89
C ASP A 92 -1.49 -10.94 -3.22
N ALA A 93 -1.65 -9.80 -3.90
CA ALA A 93 -2.22 -9.75 -5.24
C ALA A 93 -1.39 -10.61 -6.22
N ALA A 94 -0.06 -10.47 -6.19
CA ALA A 94 0.83 -11.32 -7.00
C ALA A 94 0.71 -12.81 -6.65
N ARG A 95 0.66 -13.17 -5.35
CA ARG A 95 0.45 -14.55 -4.90
C ARG A 95 -0.89 -15.13 -5.35
N ARG A 96 -1.96 -14.33 -5.30
CA ARG A 96 -3.29 -14.73 -5.76
C ARG A 96 -3.31 -14.99 -7.26
N VAL A 97 -2.67 -14.13 -8.04
CA VAL A 97 -2.50 -14.32 -9.50
C VAL A 97 -1.66 -15.57 -9.80
N SER A 98 -0.51 -15.74 -9.14
CA SER A 98 0.33 -16.94 -9.33
C SER A 98 -0.41 -18.22 -8.96
N ARG A 99 -1.22 -18.21 -7.89
CA ARG A 99 -2.04 -19.36 -7.50
C ARG A 99 -3.13 -19.67 -8.52
N ALA A 100 -3.80 -18.65 -9.05
CA ALA A 100 -4.82 -18.80 -10.08
C ALA A 100 -4.25 -19.39 -11.39
N ILE A 101 -3.08 -18.90 -11.83
CA ILE A 101 -2.37 -19.43 -12.99
C ILE A 101 -2.02 -20.90 -12.76
N ALA A 102 -1.44 -21.25 -11.61
CA ALA A 102 -1.09 -22.63 -11.30
C ALA A 102 -2.32 -23.57 -11.31
N THR A 103 -3.47 -23.13 -10.78
CA THR A 103 -4.71 -23.91 -10.86
C THR A 103 -5.24 -24.04 -12.29
N MET A 104 -5.15 -22.98 -13.10
CA MET A 104 -5.59 -23.04 -14.50
C MET A 104 -4.74 -24.01 -15.32
N THR A 105 -3.43 -24.03 -15.12
CA THR A 105 -2.53 -24.96 -15.83
C THR A 105 -2.84 -26.43 -15.50
N VAL A 106 -3.22 -26.73 -14.26
CA VAL A 106 -3.66 -28.09 -13.87
C VAL A 106 -4.96 -28.47 -14.60
N LEU A 107 -5.93 -27.56 -14.62
CA LEU A 107 -7.20 -27.80 -15.32
C LEU A 107 -7.03 -27.92 -16.84
N GLU A 108 -6.11 -27.17 -17.44
CA GLU A 108 -5.79 -27.29 -18.86
C GLU A 108 -5.22 -28.67 -19.20
N ALA A 109 -4.36 -29.24 -18.34
CA ALA A 109 -3.83 -30.58 -18.54
C ALA A 109 -4.91 -31.66 -18.42
N GLU A 110 -5.78 -31.57 -17.41
CA GLU A 110 -6.90 -32.52 -17.25
C GLU A 110 -7.88 -32.47 -18.42
N LEU A 111 -8.17 -31.27 -18.94
CA LEU A 111 -9.01 -31.09 -20.13
C LEU A 111 -8.36 -31.66 -21.39
N PHE A 112 -7.03 -31.53 -21.52
CA PHE A 112 -6.30 -32.11 -22.63
C PHE A 112 -6.33 -33.64 -22.59
N ASP A 113 -6.10 -34.25 -21.43
CA ASP A 113 -6.17 -35.70 -21.26
C ASP A 113 -7.59 -36.23 -21.53
N LEU A 114 -8.63 -35.51 -21.08
CA LEU A 114 -10.01 -35.86 -21.38
C LEU A 114 -10.33 -35.75 -22.88
N HIS A 115 -9.82 -34.72 -23.55
CA HIS A 115 -9.98 -34.55 -24.99
C HIS A 115 -9.27 -35.68 -25.76
N ALA A 116 -8.05 -36.05 -25.37
CA ALA A 116 -7.31 -37.17 -25.96
C ALA A 116 -8.02 -38.51 -25.74
N PHE A 117 -8.64 -38.71 -24.58
CA PHE A 117 -9.43 -39.90 -24.29
C PHE A 117 -10.70 -39.98 -25.14
N LEU A 118 -11.46 -38.89 -25.23
CA LEU A 118 -12.71 -38.84 -26.00
C LEU A 118 -12.49 -38.98 -27.51
N ASN A 119 -11.35 -38.50 -28.02
CA ASN A 119 -10.98 -38.57 -29.43
C ASN A 119 -10.05 -39.74 -29.77
N ARG A 120 -9.92 -40.71 -28.87
CA ARG A 120 -9.18 -41.93 -29.17
C ARG A 120 -10.01 -42.79 -30.13
N GLU A 121 -9.53 -42.93 -31.36
CA GLU A 121 -10.07 -43.93 -32.28
C GLU A 121 -9.99 -45.32 -31.62
N PRO A 122 -11.05 -46.12 -31.64
CA PRO A 122 -11.00 -47.47 -31.11
C PRO A 122 -9.94 -48.27 -31.87
N GLU A 123 -9.06 -48.95 -31.12
CA GLU A 123 -8.06 -49.86 -31.71
C GLU A 123 -8.78 -50.82 -32.67
N PRO A 124 -8.27 -51.01 -33.90
CA PRO A 124 -8.92 -51.90 -34.86
C PRO A 124 -9.00 -53.30 -34.22
N GLU A 125 -10.22 -53.80 -34.06
CA GLU A 125 -10.45 -55.13 -33.52
C GLU A 125 -9.57 -56.12 -34.28
N ALA A 126 -8.61 -56.73 -33.58
CA ALA A 126 -7.74 -57.74 -34.15
C ALA A 126 -8.63 -58.81 -34.77
N GLU A 127 -8.63 -58.84 -36.10
CA GLU A 127 -9.41 -59.72 -36.96
C GLU A 127 -9.22 -61.15 -36.47
N TYR A 128 -10.18 -61.64 -35.68
CA TYR A 128 -10.19 -63.01 -35.19
C TYR A 128 -10.59 -63.91 -36.37
N GLY A 129 -9.62 -64.18 -37.25
CA GLY A 129 -9.76 -65.16 -38.32
C GLY A 129 -10.02 -66.54 -37.72
N PRO A 130 -10.96 -67.33 -38.28
CA PRO A 130 -11.32 -68.62 -37.70
C PRO A 130 -10.14 -69.58 -37.75
N ARG A 131 -9.84 -70.23 -36.62
CA ARG A 131 -8.90 -71.35 -36.56
C ARG A 131 -9.47 -72.51 -37.38
N GLN A 132 -8.78 -72.90 -38.45
CA GLN A 132 -8.96 -74.19 -39.11
C GLN A 132 -8.07 -75.24 -38.42
#